data_AF-A0A645DBZ9-F1
#
_entry.id   AF-A0A645DBZ9-F1
#
_cell.length_a   1.000
_cell.length_b   1.000
_cell.length_c   1.000
_cell.angle_alpha   90.00
_cell.angle_beta   90.00
_cell.angle_gamma   90.00
#
_symmetry.space_group_name_H-M   'P 1'
#
loop_
_entity.id
_entity.type
_entity.pdbx_description
1 polymer ?
#
loop_
_entity_poly.entity_id
_entity_poly.type
_entity_poly.pdbx_seq_one_letter_code
_entity_poly.pdbx_strand_id
1 'polypeptide(L)'
;MEQVEKSGYEIRDITVAVLIGKKELNSGEIASYKQMVAFAAGVSPDKVVITNAVFASSETSATPDLPETLEEIPKEKMIYLAAAGVFALLLIILIMIMLLGKRRKKKRLEEEESYVPGGPLDPKLKIQPIPGEIVLNETREQGLKRQIKDFSSASPEIVAQLIRTWIKEDDDN
;
A
#
# COMPACT_ATOMS: atom_id res chain seq x y z
N MET A 1 3.29 28.48 -83.28
CA MET A 1 3.01 28.84 -81.87
C MET A 1 3.89 27.94 -81.03
N GLU A 2 4.81 28.51 -80.27
CA GLU A 2 5.75 27.76 -79.44
C GLU A 2 5.11 27.60 -78.06
N GLN A 3 4.76 26.36 -77.72
CA GLN A 3 4.14 26.03 -76.43
C GLN A 3 5.24 25.85 -75.40
N VAL A 4 5.36 26.79 -74.47
CA VAL A 4 6.27 26.67 -73.34
C VAL A 4 5.57 25.86 -72.26
N GLU A 5 5.85 24.55 -72.20
CA GLU A 5 5.48 23.73 -71.04
C GLU A 5 6.30 24.18 -69.83
N LYS A 6 5.61 24.71 -68.81
CA LYS A 6 6.23 24.86 -67.49
C LYS A 6 6.41 23.47 -66.91
N SER A 7 7.63 22.95 -66.92
CA SER A 7 7.98 21.75 -66.16
C SER A 7 7.60 21.97 -64.69
N GLY A 8 6.80 21.05 -64.15
CA GLY A 8 6.38 21.07 -62.76
C GLY A 8 7.56 20.87 -61.80
N TYR A 9 7.30 21.03 -60.50
CA TYR A 9 8.27 20.72 -59.46
C TYR A 9 8.45 19.20 -59.34
N GLU A 10 9.71 18.75 -59.25
CA GLU A 10 10.08 17.36 -58.98
C GLU A 10 10.71 17.25 -57.58
N ILE A 11 10.39 16.19 -56.84
CA ILE A 11 10.99 15.94 -55.53
C ILE A 11 12.39 15.36 -55.74
N ARG A 12 13.42 16.06 -55.26
CA ARG A 12 14.83 15.66 -55.45
C ARG A 12 15.32 14.61 -54.47
N ASP A 13 14.90 14.67 -53.21
CA ASP A 13 15.34 13.75 -52.15
C ASP A 13 14.31 13.71 -51.01
N ILE A 14 14.10 12.53 -50.43
CA ILE A 14 13.21 12.31 -49.28
C ILE A 14 13.95 11.42 -48.28
N THR A 15 13.89 11.79 -47.01
CA THR A 15 14.42 10.99 -45.88
C THR A 15 13.33 10.89 -44.83
N VAL A 16 13.17 9.72 -44.22
CA VAL A 16 12.08 9.42 -43.29
C VAL A 16 12.65 8.94 -41.96
N ALA A 17 12.22 9.57 -40.86
CA ALA A 17 12.55 9.14 -39.51
C ALA A 17 11.25 8.73 -38.78
N VAL A 18 11.27 7.56 -38.14
CA VAL A 18 10.10 6.99 -37.45
C VAL A 18 10.48 6.63 -36.02
N LEU A 19 9.69 7.12 -35.07
CA LEU A 19 9.81 6.75 -33.66
C LEU A 19 8.67 5.81 -33.28
N ILE A 20 9.00 4.71 -32.60
CA ILE A 20 8.02 3.71 -32.16
C ILE A 20 7.96 3.69 -30.64
N GLY A 21 6.74 3.81 -30.12
CA GLY A 21 6.40 3.83 -28.69
C GLY A 21 6.54 2.49 -27.98
N LYS A 22 7.71 1.83 -28.06
CA LYS A 22 7.98 0.52 -27.45
C LYS A 22 9.29 0.59 -26.67
N LYS A 23 9.38 -0.10 -25.52
CA LYS A 23 10.58 -0.09 -24.66
C LYS A 23 11.82 -0.58 -25.41
N GLU A 24 11.69 -1.67 -26.17
CA GLU A 24 12.76 -2.22 -27.01
C GLU A 24 12.18 -2.76 -28.32
N LEU A 25 12.97 -2.67 -29.39
CA LEU A 25 12.66 -3.24 -30.70
C LEU A 25 13.69 -4.32 -31.03
N ASN A 26 13.23 -5.45 -31.56
CA ASN A 26 14.13 -6.48 -32.08
C ASN A 26 14.70 -6.04 -33.45
N SER A 27 15.94 -6.44 -33.77
CA SER A 27 16.60 -6.15 -35.05
C SER A 27 15.79 -6.64 -36.26
N GLY A 28 15.11 -7.78 -36.14
CA GLY A 28 14.21 -8.30 -37.19
C GLY A 28 12.97 -7.43 -37.41
N GLU A 29 12.36 -6.91 -36.33
CA GLU A 29 11.22 -5.98 -36.41
C GLU A 29 11.67 -4.66 -37.08
N ILE A 30 12.84 -4.14 -36.69
CA ILE A 30 13.42 -2.92 -37.28
C ILE A 30 13.62 -3.09 -38.79
N ALA A 31 14.18 -4.21 -39.24
CA ALA A 31 14.40 -4.47 -40.66
C ALA A 31 13.06 -4.52 -41.44
N SER A 32 12.06 -5.21 -40.89
CA SER A 32 10.73 -5.31 -41.50
C SER A 32 10.04 -3.95 -41.59
N TYR A 33 10.03 -3.18 -40.50
CA TYR A 33 9.45 -1.83 -40.48
C TYR A 33 10.20 -0.88 -41.41
N LYS A 34 11.52 -0.98 -41.46
CA LYS A 34 12.36 -0.15 -42.34
C LYS A 34 12.00 -0.39 -43.81
N GLN A 35 11.80 -1.65 -44.20
CA GLN A 35 11.37 -2.00 -45.56
C GLN A 35 9.94 -1.53 -45.86
N MET A 36 9.03 -1.68 -44.91
CA MET A 36 7.63 -1.27 -45.08
C MET A 36 7.49 0.25 -45.23
N VAL A 37 8.19 1.02 -44.39
CA VAL A 37 8.22 2.48 -44.45
C VAL A 37 8.89 2.96 -45.73
N ALA A 38 10.00 2.35 -46.13
CA ALA A 38 10.70 2.69 -47.37
C ALA A 38 9.80 2.50 -48.60
N PHE A 39 9.09 1.37 -48.67
CA PHE A 39 8.15 1.08 -49.75
C PHE A 39 6.98 2.06 -49.76
N ALA A 40 6.38 2.35 -48.60
CA ALA A 40 5.26 3.28 -48.50
C ALA A 40 5.63 4.72 -48.88
N ALA A 41 6.83 5.16 -48.52
CA ALA A 41 7.31 6.50 -48.82
C ALA A 41 7.98 6.64 -50.21
N GLY A 42 8.15 5.53 -50.95
CA GLY A 42 8.82 5.54 -52.25
C GLY A 42 10.32 5.88 -52.17
N VAL A 43 10.97 5.56 -51.04
CA VAL A 43 12.38 5.86 -50.80
C VAL A 43 13.21 4.59 -50.63
N SER A 44 14.52 4.69 -50.80
CA SER A 44 15.43 3.57 -50.50
C SER A 44 15.47 3.29 -48.99
N PRO A 45 15.62 2.02 -48.56
CA PRO A 45 15.71 1.67 -47.13
C PRO A 45 16.79 2.46 -46.38
N ASP A 46 17.91 2.79 -47.01
CA ASP A 46 19.01 3.53 -46.37
C ASP A 46 18.64 4.98 -46.00
N LYS A 47 17.54 5.51 -46.56
CA LYS A 47 16.97 6.82 -46.24
C LYS A 47 15.92 6.76 -45.12
N VAL A 48 15.76 5.60 -44.49
CA VAL A 48 14.79 5.38 -43.41
C VAL A 48 15.51 5.04 -42.11
N VAL A 49 15.21 5.80 -41.06
CA VAL A 49 15.71 5.59 -39.70
C VAL A 49 14.55 5.25 -38.79
N ILE A 50 14.68 4.17 -38.01
CA ILE A 50 13.69 3.74 -37.03
C ILE A 50 14.35 3.68 -35.67
N THR A 51 13.68 4.25 -34.67
CA THR A 51 14.18 4.29 -33.30
C THR A 51 13.03 4.03 -32.32
N ASN A 52 13.33 3.35 -31.22
CA ASN A 52 12.40 3.14 -30.13
C ASN A 52 12.42 4.35 -29.18
N ALA A 53 11.25 4.74 -28.68
CA ALA A 53 11.12 5.79 -27.67
C ALA A 53 10.00 5.41 -26.69
N VAL A 54 10.14 5.87 -25.45
CA VAL A 54 9.04 5.84 -24.47
C VAL A 54 8.36 7.20 -24.55
N PHE A 55 7.13 7.23 -25.05
CA PHE A 55 6.36 8.48 -25.10
C PHE A 55 5.73 8.74 -23.74
N ALA A 56 5.76 10.00 -23.30
CA ALA A 56 5.00 10.41 -22.13
C ALA A 56 3.50 10.19 -22.40
N SER A 57 2.82 9.46 -21.53
CA SER A 57 1.36 9.33 -21.62
C SER A 57 0.75 10.68 -21.24
N SER A 58 0.00 11.29 -22.15
CA SER A 58 -0.74 12.53 -21.88
C SER A 58 -1.91 12.34 -20.91
N GLU A 59 -2.11 11.14 -20.37
CA GLU A 59 -2.95 10.91 -19.20
C GLU A 59 -2.18 11.16 -17.90
N THR A 60 -1.44 12.28 -17.86
CA THR A 60 -1.07 12.90 -16.60
C THR A 60 -2.22 13.81 -16.22
N SER A 61 -3.23 13.22 -15.57
CA SER A 61 -3.96 13.98 -14.55
C SER A 61 -2.90 14.62 -13.67
N ALA A 62 -2.98 15.94 -13.47
CA ALA A 62 -2.01 16.71 -12.70
C ALA A 62 -1.90 16.18 -11.26
N THR A 63 -1.08 15.16 -11.06
CA THR A 63 -0.49 14.80 -9.78
C THR A 63 0.92 15.36 -9.78
N PRO A 64 1.30 16.20 -8.81
CA PRO A 64 2.63 16.74 -8.72
C PRO A 64 3.64 15.60 -8.67
N ASP A 65 4.68 15.67 -9.50
CA ASP A 65 5.88 14.85 -9.40
C ASP A 65 6.40 14.89 -7.95
N LEU A 66 6.08 13.86 -7.18
CA LEU A 66 6.99 13.42 -6.12
C LEU A 66 8.13 12.70 -6.85
N PRO A 67 9.39 12.92 -6.47
CA PRO A 67 10.50 12.22 -7.09
C PRO A 67 10.25 10.71 -6.98
N GLU A 68 10.09 10.05 -8.12
CA GLU A 68 10.15 8.59 -8.25
C GLU A 68 11.58 8.12 -7.94
N THR A 69 11.92 8.15 -6.65
CA THR A 69 13.03 7.38 -6.06
C THR A 69 12.46 6.18 -5.30
N LEU A 70 11.34 5.64 -5.76
CA LEU A 70 10.95 4.28 -5.43
C LEU A 70 11.38 3.42 -6.60
N GLU A 71 12.67 3.09 -6.58
CA GLU A 71 13.27 2.00 -7.34
C GLU A 71 12.21 0.91 -7.55
N GLU A 72 11.93 0.56 -8.82
CA GLU A 72 11.28 -0.69 -9.15
C GLU A 72 12.06 -1.80 -8.44
N ILE A 73 11.60 -2.19 -7.24
CA ILE A 73 12.26 -3.23 -6.47
C ILE A 73 12.05 -4.50 -7.30
N PRO A 74 13.10 -5.08 -7.90
CA PRO A 74 12.95 -6.31 -8.66
C PRO A 74 12.27 -7.32 -7.76
N LYS A 75 11.29 -8.09 -8.28
CA LYS A 75 10.43 -8.99 -7.49
C LYS A 75 11.20 -9.92 -6.54
N GLU A 76 12.47 -10.21 -6.87
CA GLU A 76 13.43 -10.93 -6.04
C GLU A 76 13.76 -10.22 -4.71
N LYS A 77 13.90 -8.89 -4.70
CA LYS A 77 14.12 -8.08 -3.49
C LYS A 77 12.85 -7.86 -2.67
N MET A 78 11.66 -7.98 -3.28
CA MET A 78 10.39 -7.89 -2.55
C MET A 78 10.18 -9.08 -1.59
N ILE A 79 10.67 -10.27 -1.96
CA ILE A 79 10.67 -11.46 -1.09
C ILE A 79 11.59 -11.23 0.12
N TYR A 80 12.78 -10.64 -0.08
CA TYR A 80 13.69 -10.32 1.02
C TYR A 80 13.14 -9.25 1.95
N LEU A 81 12.45 -8.23 1.42
CA LEU A 81 11.84 -7.18 2.23
C LEU A 81 10.66 -7.72 3.07
N ALA A 82 9.83 -8.59 2.50
CA ALA A 82 8.77 -9.28 3.22
C ALA A 82 9.33 -10.23 4.30
N ALA A 83 10.42 -10.97 3.99
CA ALA A 83 11.09 -11.84 4.95
C ALA A 83 11.74 -11.06 6.11
N ALA A 84 12.32 -9.88 5.84
CA ALA A 84 12.91 -9.01 6.87
C ALA A 84 11.85 -8.48 7.86
N GLY A 85 10.66 -8.14 7.38
CA GLY A 85 9.54 -7.70 8.23
C GLY A 85 9.08 -8.79 9.21
N VAL A 86 8.92 -10.02 8.73
CA VAL A 86 8.53 -11.17 9.57
C VAL A 86 9.62 -11.48 10.60
N PHE A 87 10.90 -11.44 10.21
CA PHE A 87 12.02 -11.69 11.12
C PHE A 87 12.11 -10.65 12.25
N ALA A 88 11.91 -9.36 11.93
CA ALA A 88 11.89 -8.29 12.92
C ALA A 88 10.74 -8.48 13.94
N LEU A 89 9.56 -8.87 13.47
CA LEU A 89 8.40 -9.12 14.33
C LEU A 89 8.65 -10.29 15.29
N LEU A 90 9.25 -11.38 14.80
CA LEU A 90 9.65 -12.52 15.62
C LEU A 90 10.68 -12.14 16.69
N LEU A 91 11.68 -11.31 16.35
CA LEU A 91 12.67 -10.83 17.32
C LEU A 91 12.03 -9.99 18.43
N ILE A 92 11.09 -9.10 18.10
CA ILE A 92 10.39 -8.28 19.08
C ILE A 92 9.58 -9.17 20.05
N ILE A 93 8.87 -10.18 19.53
CA ILE A 93 8.12 -11.13 20.35
C ILE A 93 9.05 -11.90 21.29
N LEU A 94 10.20 -12.36 20.79
CA LEU A 94 11.18 -13.13 21.57
C LEU A 94 11.76 -12.27 22.72
N ILE A 95 12.11 -11.01 22.42
CA ILE A 95 12.58 -10.04 23.43
C ILE A 95 11.48 -9.79 24.49
N MET A 96 10.23 -9.63 24.06
CA MET A 96 9.10 -9.42 24.96
C MET A 96 8.94 -10.61 25.92
N ILE A 97 8.97 -11.85 25.41
CA ILE A 97 8.90 -13.07 26.23
C ILE A 97 10.08 -13.16 27.21
N MET A 98 11.30 -12.84 26.77
CA MET A 98 12.49 -12.86 27.62
C MET A 98 12.40 -11.83 28.77
N LEU A 99 11.91 -10.62 28.48
CA LEU A 99 11.69 -9.57 29.48
C LEU A 99 10.61 -9.96 30.49
N LEU A 100 9.50 -10.54 30.03
CA LEU A 100 8.44 -11.05 30.90
C LEU A 100 8.91 -12.24 31.76
N GLY A 101 9.71 -13.14 31.19
CA GLY A 101 10.33 -14.25 31.90
C GLY A 101 11.30 -13.80 32.99
N LYS A 102 12.14 -12.80 32.72
CA LYS A 102 13.02 -12.19 33.73
C LYS A 102 12.24 -11.51 34.86
N ARG A 103 11.13 -10.84 34.55
CA ARG A 103 10.24 -10.24 35.58
C ARG A 103 9.56 -11.29 36.45
N ARG A 104 9.12 -12.43 35.87
CA ARG A 104 8.55 -13.54 36.65
C ARG A 104 9.58 -14.24 37.53
N LYS A 105 10.84 -14.38 37.07
CA LYS A 105 11.92 -14.93 37.89
C LYS A 105 12.27 -14.01 39.07
N LYS A 106 12.30 -12.69 38.87
CA LYS A 106 12.45 -11.73 39.97
C LYS A 106 11.32 -11.81 40.99
N LYS A 107 10.06 -11.91 40.54
CA LYS A 107 8.91 -12.07 41.44
C LYS A 107 8.93 -13.37 42.24
N ARG A 108 9.44 -14.48 41.68
CA ARG A 108 9.59 -15.75 42.41
C ARG A 108 10.70 -15.71 43.45
N LEU A 109 11.79 -15.00 43.19
CA LEU A 109 12.86 -14.74 44.17
C LEU A 109 12.38 -13.82 45.30
N GLU A 110 11.54 -12.83 44.99
CA GLU A 110 10.94 -11.90 45.96
C GLU A 110 9.81 -12.53 46.79
N GLU A 111 9.07 -13.48 46.21
CA GLU A 111 8.01 -14.24 46.90
C GLU A 111 8.59 -15.32 47.83
N GLU A 112 9.75 -15.89 47.50
CA GLU A 112 10.48 -16.85 48.34
C GLU A 112 11.25 -16.19 49.51
N GLU A 113 11.58 -14.89 49.39
CA GLU A 113 12.13 -14.09 50.50
C GLU A 113 11.05 -13.56 51.47
N SER A 114 9.77 -13.71 51.11
CA SER A 114 8.61 -13.23 51.90
C SER A 114 7.91 -14.30 52.73
N TYR A 115 8.47 -15.51 52.82
CA TYR A 115 7.96 -16.54 53.74
C TYR A 115 8.68 -16.45 55.09
N VAL A 116 8.16 -15.61 55.99
CA VAL A 116 8.46 -15.65 57.43
C VAL A 116 7.29 -16.33 58.13
N PRO A 117 7.43 -17.58 58.63
CA PRO A 117 6.40 -18.21 59.44
C PRO A 117 6.53 -17.73 60.89
N GLY A 118 5.49 -17.07 61.40
CA GLY A 118 5.35 -16.74 62.84
C GLY A 118 5.25 -15.25 63.14
N GLY A 119 4.12 -14.83 63.72
CA GLY A 119 3.78 -13.44 64.10
C GLY A 119 4.63 -12.85 65.24
N PRO A 120 4.24 -11.74 65.93
CA PRO A 120 2.88 -11.23 66.18
C PRO A 120 2.65 -9.69 66.01
N LEU A 121 1.37 -9.36 65.74
CA LEU A 121 0.54 -8.24 66.24
C LEU A 121 0.94 -6.74 66.12
N ASP A 122 -0.09 -5.96 65.80
CA ASP A 122 -0.37 -4.55 66.16
C ASP A 122 -0.13 -3.42 65.11
N PRO A 123 -0.94 -2.33 65.11
CA PRO A 123 -2.31 -2.34 64.59
C PRO A 123 -2.59 -1.02 63.82
N LYS A 124 -2.44 -1.01 62.49
CA LYS A 124 -2.95 0.13 61.68
C LYS A 124 -3.58 -0.37 60.39
N LEU A 125 -4.75 -0.99 60.55
CA LEU A 125 -5.72 -1.25 59.49
C LEU A 125 -6.13 0.07 58.84
N LYS A 126 -5.66 0.28 57.60
CA LYS A 126 -6.24 1.23 56.66
C LYS A 126 -7.59 0.68 56.22
N ILE A 127 -8.67 1.35 56.60
CA ILE A 127 -9.98 1.20 55.96
C ILE A 127 -10.15 2.43 55.07
N GLN A 128 -9.97 2.25 53.76
CA GLN A 128 -10.63 3.07 52.73
C GLN A 128 -11.03 2.14 51.58
N PRO A 129 -12.19 2.41 50.98
CA PRO A 129 -13.10 1.38 50.48
C PRO A 129 -12.61 0.76 49.17
N ILE A 130 -12.73 -0.56 49.11
CA ILE A 130 -12.71 -1.33 47.88
C ILE A 130 -14.04 -1.01 47.17
N PRO A 131 -14.08 -0.41 45.97
CA PRO A 131 -15.17 -0.70 45.05
C PRO A 131 -14.88 -2.13 44.59
N GLY A 132 -15.50 -3.04 45.32
CA GLY A 132 -15.37 -4.47 45.11
C GLY A 132 -15.65 -4.83 43.67
N GLU A 133 -14.94 -5.88 43.26
CA GLU A 133 -15.56 -6.94 42.50
C GLU A 133 -15.84 -6.51 41.06
N ILE A 134 -14.84 -6.58 40.17
CA ILE A 134 -14.56 -7.83 39.44
C ILE A 134 -15.51 -8.98 39.81
N VAL A 135 -16.82 -8.79 39.60
CA VAL A 135 -17.73 -9.92 39.43
C VAL A 135 -17.38 -10.52 38.08
N LEU A 136 -16.46 -11.49 38.12
CA LEU A 136 -16.31 -12.53 37.12
C LEU A 136 -17.72 -12.94 36.65
N ASN A 137 -18.01 -12.73 35.37
CA ASN A 137 -19.25 -13.04 34.62
C ASN A 137 -20.16 -11.84 34.26
N GLU A 138 -19.61 -10.73 33.73
CA GLU A 138 -20.39 -10.02 32.69
C GLU A 138 -20.60 -11.01 31.53
N THR A 139 -21.80 -11.58 31.41
CA THR A 139 -22.15 -12.38 30.23
C THR A 139 -22.00 -11.49 28.99
N ARG A 140 -21.58 -12.08 27.85
CA ARG A 140 -21.35 -11.34 26.59
C ARG A 140 -22.48 -10.38 26.24
N GLU A 141 -23.71 -10.71 26.63
CA GLU A 141 -24.92 -9.91 26.44
C GLU A 141 -24.92 -8.59 27.23
N GLN A 142 -24.39 -8.55 28.46
CA GLN A 142 -24.31 -7.33 29.26
C GLN A 142 -23.22 -6.39 28.73
N GLY A 143 -22.08 -6.93 28.32
CA GLY A 143 -21.03 -6.17 27.64
C GLY A 143 -21.51 -5.57 26.32
N LEU A 144 -22.27 -6.32 25.53
CA LEU A 144 -22.85 -5.82 24.27
C LEU A 144 -23.87 -4.71 24.51
N LYS A 145 -24.78 -4.87 25.49
CA LYS A 145 -25.76 -3.83 25.85
C LYS A 145 -25.08 -2.53 26.30
N ARG A 146 -23.98 -2.65 27.07
CA ARG A 146 -23.19 -1.50 27.50
C ARG A 146 -22.51 -0.80 26.34
N GLN A 147 -21.90 -1.54 25.43
CA GLN A 147 -21.26 -1.00 24.22
C GLN A 147 -22.25 -0.28 23.30
N ILE A 148 -23.45 -0.84 23.10
CA ILE A 148 -24.49 -0.18 22.31
C ILE A 148 -24.92 1.13 22.98
N LYS A 149 -25.13 1.12 24.31
CA LYS A 149 -25.50 2.32 25.07
C LYS A 149 -24.41 3.40 25.01
N ASP A 150 -23.15 3.01 25.18
CA ASP A 150 -22.02 3.94 25.14
C ASP A 150 -21.82 4.51 23.73
N PHE A 151 -21.98 3.71 22.68
CA PHE A 151 -21.91 4.14 21.29
C PHE A 151 -23.03 5.12 20.91
N SER A 152 -24.27 4.83 21.30
CA SER A 152 -25.41 5.74 21.07
C SER A 152 -25.27 7.06 21.82
N SER A 153 -24.66 7.05 23.01
CA SER A 153 -24.44 8.26 23.80
C SER A 153 -23.25 9.09 23.28
N ALA A 154 -22.22 8.44 22.75
CA ALA A 154 -21.02 9.12 22.23
C ALA A 154 -21.23 9.74 20.84
N SER A 155 -22.13 9.20 20.01
CA SER A 155 -22.32 9.66 18.62
C SER A 155 -23.77 9.53 18.14
N PRO A 156 -24.70 10.35 18.68
CA PRO A 156 -26.11 10.28 18.34
C PRO A 156 -26.41 10.59 16.86
N GLU A 157 -25.59 11.44 16.23
CA GLU A 157 -25.75 11.85 14.83
C GLU A 157 -25.47 10.71 13.85
N ILE A 158 -24.44 9.90 14.12
CA ILE A 158 -24.10 8.71 13.32
C ILE A 158 -25.21 7.67 13.46
N VAL A 159 -25.71 7.44 14.69
CA VAL A 159 -26.82 6.49 14.93
C VAL A 159 -28.10 6.93 14.22
N ALA A 160 -28.43 8.22 14.21
CA ALA A 160 -29.58 8.74 13.47
C ALA A 160 -29.45 8.54 11.95
N GLN A 161 -28.24 8.68 11.39
CA GLN A 161 -27.97 8.40 9.98
C GLN A 161 -28.11 6.91 9.64
N LEU A 162 -27.66 6.02 10.53
CA LEU A 162 -27.85 4.57 10.36
C LEU A 162 -29.34 4.21 10.37
N ILE A 163 -30.10 4.69 11.36
CA ILE A 163 -31.55 4.46 11.47
C ILE A 163 -32.29 5.00 10.24
N ARG A 164 -31.91 6.18 9.75
CA ARG A 164 -32.50 6.77 8.55
C ARG A 164 -32.24 5.93 7.29
N THR A 165 -31.04 5.37 7.16
CA THR A 165 -30.67 4.50 6.04
C THR A 165 -31.52 3.23 6.07
N TRP A 166 -31.71 2.62 7.24
CA TRP A 166 -32.57 1.44 7.39
C TRP A 166 -34.05 1.74 7.10
N ILE A 167 -34.59 2.85 7.62
CA ILE A 167 -35.97 3.28 7.29
C ILE A 167 -36.15 3.48 5.78
N LYS A 168 -35.16 4.09 5.14
CA LYS A 168 -35.20 4.32 3.70
C LYS A 168 -35.10 3.03 2.88
N GLU A 169 -34.35 2.05 3.36
CA GLU A 169 -34.22 0.72 2.74
C GLU A 169 -35.51 -0.11 2.89
N ASP A 170 -36.25 0.05 4.00
CA ASP A 170 -37.57 -0.54 4.20
C ASP A 170 -38.68 0.14 3.36
N ASP A 171 -38.59 1.46 3.13
CA ASP A 171 -39.55 2.23 2.32
C ASP A 171 -39.39 2.00 0.79
N ASP A 172 -38.19 1.60 0.35
CA ASP A 172 -37.85 1.38 -1.06
C ASP A 172 -38.16 -0.09 -1.53
N ASN A 173 -38.86 -0.90 -0.72
CA ASN A 173 -39.33 -2.27 -1.03
C ASN A 173 -40.84 -2.46 -0.77
#